data_AF-A0AAW9ILJ1-F1
#
_entry.id   AF-A0AAW9ILJ1-F1
#
_cell.length_a   1.000
_cell.length_b   1.000
_cell.length_c   1.000
_cell.angle_alpha   90.00
_cell.angle_beta   90.00
_cell.angle_gamma   90.00
#
_symmetry.space_group_name_H-M   'P 1'
#
loop_
_entity.id
_entity.type
_entity.pdbx_description
1 polymer ?
#
loop_
_entity_poly.entity_id
_entity_poly.type
_entity_poly.pdbx_seq_one_letter_code
_entity_poly.pdbx_strand_id
1 'polypeptide(L)'
;MFNLLNTLVDKNRKYGKDGKLASYIPALLEANPNDLGICIVDLNGKEYYAGECDTKFTIQSISKVVTLILALKDNGRHNVFKKVNVEPTGMGFNSIVNLEVRDRVRPYN
;
A
#
# COMPACT_ATOMS: atom_id res chain seq x y z
N MET A 1 -22.80 -10.48 1.76
CA MET A 1 -21.42 -9.94 1.69
C MET A 1 -20.42 -10.87 2.37
N PHE A 2 -20.56 -11.21 3.65
CA PHE A 2 -19.66 -12.15 4.34
C PHE A 2 -19.43 -13.47 3.60
N ASN A 3 -20.50 -14.16 3.15
CA ASN A 3 -20.38 -15.41 2.37
C ASN A 3 -19.60 -15.22 1.05
N LEU A 4 -19.76 -14.06 0.39
CA LEU A 4 -19.02 -13.74 -0.82
C LEU A 4 -17.54 -13.56 -0.50
N LEU A 5 -17.20 -12.80 0.55
CA LEU A 5 -15.82 -12.57 0.95
C LEU A 5 -15.12 -13.86 1.37
N ASN A 6 -15.78 -14.72 2.16
CA ASN A 6 -15.26 -16.06 2.50
C ASN A 6 -14.97 -16.88 1.25
N THR A 7 -15.94 -16.96 0.32
CA THR A 7 -15.76 -17.67 -0.96
C THR A 7 -14.56 -17.15 -1.75
N LEU A 8 -14.37 -15.83 -1.77
CA LEU A 8 -13.25 -15.20 -2.47
C LEU A 8 -11.91 -15.51 -1.80
N VAL A 9 -11.82 -15.44 -0.47
CA VAL A 9 -10.60 -15.78 0.27
C VAL A 9 -10.24 -17.24 0.01
N ASP A 10 -11.17 -18.17 0.20
CA ASP A 10 -10.93 -19.61 0.04
C ASP A 10 -10.49 -19.96 -1.40
N LYS A 11 -11.17 -19.38 -2.40
CA LYS A 11 -10.84 -19.62 -3.82
C LYS A 11 -9.44 -19.12 -4.19
N ASN A 12 -8.98 -18.03 -3.57
CA ASN A 12 -7.77 -17.33 -4.00
C ASN A 12 -6.54 -17.59 -3.13
N ARG A 13 -6.68 -18.17 -1.92
CA ARG A 13 -5.54 -18.48 -1.02
C ARG A 13 -4.42 -19.26 -1.73
N LYS A 14 -4.81 -20.17 -2.63
CA LYS A 14 -3.87 -20.99 -3.41
C LYS A 14 -2.85 -20.22 -4.25
N TYR A 15 -3.11 -18.95 -4.58
CA TYR A 15 -2.21 -18.12 -5.39
C TYR A 15 -1.06 -17.50 -4.57
N GLY A 16 -1.12 -17.54 -3.23
CA GLY A 16 -0.03 -17.04 -2.38
C GLY A 16 1.31 -17.71 -2.66
N LYS A 17 1.29 -19.00 -3.04
CA LYS A 17 2.47 -19.79 -3.39
C LYS A 17 3.19 -19.33 -4.66
N ASP A 18 2.53 -18.54 -5.51
CA ASP A 18 3.11 -18.04 -6.77
C ASP A 18 4.00 -16.80 -6.51
N GLY A 19 3.91 -16.21 -5.32
CA GLY A 19 4.72 -15.09 -4.86
C GLY A 19 5.85 -15.50 -3.90
N LYS A 20 6.55 -14.49 -3.37
CA LYS A 20 7.56 -14.66 -2.33
C LYS A 20 7.44 -13.54 -1.31
N LEU A 21 7.75 -13.84 -0.05
CA LEU A 21 7.89 -12.82 0.99
C LEU A 21 9.04 -11.87 0.63
N ALA A 22 8.89 -10.62 1.06
CA ALA A 22 9.95 -9.63 0.98
C ALA A 22 11.12 -10.03 1.89
N SER A 23 12.33 -10.15 1.33
CA SER A 23 13.50 -10.66 2.05
C SER A 23 14.52 -9.60 2.46
N TYR A 24 14.32 -8.33 2.08
CA TYR A 24 15.26 -7.24 2.36
C TYR A 24 15.21 -6.74 3.81
N ILE A 25 14.18 -7.10 4.58
CA ILE A 25 14.08 -6.90 6.03
C ILE A 25 13.82 -8.27 6.66
N PRO A 26 14.68 -8.78 7.56
CA PRO A 26 14.53 -10.11 8.15
C PRO A 26 13.17 -10.37 8.79
N ALA A 27 12.63 -9.39 9.51
CA ALA A 27 11.32 -9.51 10.17
C ALA A 27 10.14 -9.74 9.21
N LEU A 28 10.27 -9.44 7.92
CA LEU A 28 9.22 -9.71 6.92
C LEU A 28 9.15 -11.17 6.49
N LEU A 29 10.22 -11.95 6.72
CA LEU A 29 10.25 -13.38 6.42
C LEU A 29 9.48 -14.22 7.45
N GLU A 30 9.20 -13.65 8.62
CA GLU A 30 8.42 -14.29 9.69
C GLU A 30 6.91 -14.33 9.39
N ALA A 31 6.45 -13.64 8.34
CA ALA A 31 5.04 -13.64 7.95
C ALA A 31 4.62 -15.02 7.42
N ASN A 32 3.40 -15.47 7.74
CA ASN A 32 2.85 -16.68 7.17
C ASN A 32 2.45 -16.45 5.70
N PRO A 33 3.08 -17.13 4.71
CA PRO A 33 2.77 -16.93 3.29
C PRO A 33 1.36 -17.39 2.90
N ASN A 34 0.66 -18.11 3.79
CA ASN A 34 -0.72 -18.54 3.56
C ASN A 34 -1.76 -17.56 4.10
N ASP A 35 -1.39 -16.55 4.88
CA ASP A 35 -2.34 -15.58 5.43
C ASP A 35 -2.96 -14.75 4.29
N LEU A 36 -4.29 -14.68 4.27
CA LEU A 36 -5.07 -13.89 3.32
C LEU A 36 -6.33 -13.37 4.02
N GLY A 37 -6.38 -12.06 4.24
CA GLY A 37 -7.54 -11.37 4.78
C GLY A 37 -8.09 -10.31 3.82
N ILE A 38 -9.39 -10.05 3.89
CA ILE A 38 -10.04 -8.95 3.19
C ILE A 38 -11.05 -8.26 4.11
N CYS A 39 -11.04 -6.94 4.15
CA CYS A 39 -12.01 -6.13 4.89
C CYS A 39 -12.56 -5.01 3.99
N ILE A 40 -13.87 -4.79 4.06
CA ILE A 40 -14.60 -3.72 3.38
C ILE A 40 -15.38 -2.96 4.45
N VAL A 41 -15.18 -1.64 4.51
CA VAL A 41 -15.96 -0.73 5.34
C VAL A 41 -16.78 0.16 4.41
N ASP A 42 -18.11 0.15 4.55
CA ASP A 42 -18.99 0.99 3.74
C ASP A 42 -19.09 2.43 4.28
N LEU A 43 -19.78 3.31 3.54
CA LEU A 43 -19.94 4.72 3.92
C LEU A 43 -20.71 4.93 5.23
N ASN A 44 -21.43 3.92 5.72
CA ASN A 44 -22.13 3.96 7.01
C ASN A 44 -21.27 3.38 8.15
N GLY A 45 -20.02 3.00 7.87
CA GLY A 45 -19.11 2.38 8.83
C GLY A 45 -19.41 0.89 9.08
N LYS A 46 -20.25 0.25 8.26
CA LYS A 46 -20.48 -1.19 8.42
C LYS A 46 -19.34 -1.98 7.80
N GLU A 47 -18.82 -2.90 8.58
CA GLU A 47 -17.68 -3.73 8.22
C GLU A 47 -18.13 -5.10 7.70
N TYR A 48 -17.43 -5.56 6.67
CA TYR A 48 -17.53 -6.91 6.13
C TYR A 48 -16.13 -7.45 5.92
N TYR A 49 -15.84 -8.62 6.47
CA TYR A 49 -14.49 -9.16 6.46
C TYR A 49 -14.50 -10.69 6.33
N ALA A 50 -13.36 -11.26 5.92
CA ALA A 50 -13.13 -12.69 5.81
C ALA A 50 -11.64 -13.03 5.83
N GLY A 51 -11.30 -14.22 6.32
CA GLY A 51 -9.91 -14.69 6.43
C GLY A 51 -9.16 -14.05 7.60
N GLU A 52 -7.84 -13.91 7.47
CA GLU A 52 -6.96 -13.47 8.56
C GLU A 52 -6.92 -11.94 8.72
N CYS A 53 -8.08 -11.32 8.97
CA CYS A 53 -8.22 -9.86 9.05
C CYS A 53 -7.63 -9.22 10.31
N ASP A 54 -7.50 -9.99 11.40
CA ASP A 54 -6.95 -9.50 12.67
C ASP A 54 -5.43 -9.68 12.78
N THR A 55 -4.80 -10.33 11.79
CA THR A 55 -3.35 -10.49 11.74
C THR A 55 -2.68 -9.14 11.50
N LYS A 56 -1.87 -8.70 12.46
CA LYS A 56 -1.13 -7.45 12.35
C LYS A 56 0.09 -7.62 11.45
N PHE A 57 0.29 -6.65 10.56
CA PHE A 57 1.49 -6.52 9.74
C PHE A 57 1.89 -5.05 9.61
N THR A 58 3.13 -4.81 9.20
CA THR A 58 3.61 -3.44 8.95
C THR A 58 2.98 -2.86 7.69
N ILE A 59 2.46 -1.63 7.79
CA ILE A 59 1.79 -0.94 6.68
C ILE A 59 2.75 -0.56 5.53
N GLN A 60 4.07 -0.56 5.76
CA GLN A 60 5.08 -0.28 4.72
C GLN A 60 4.74 0.97 3.90
N SER A 61 4.80 0.91 2.56
CA SER A 61 4.52 2.05 1.68
C SER A 61 3.08 2.57 1.73
N ILE A 62 2.12 1.85 2.35
CA ILE A 62 0.77 2.37 2.59
C ILE A 62 0.83 3.61 3.49
N SER A 63 1.83 3.68 4.39
CA SER A 63 2.08 4.85 5.25
C SER A 63 2.21 6.17 4.48
N LYS A 64 2.69 6.15 3.22
CA LYS A 64 2.88 7.35 2.40
C LYS A 64 1.60 8.13 2.19
N VAL A 65 0.45 7.45 2.09
CA VAL A 65 -0.86 8.09 1.94
C VAL A 65 -1.20 8.90 3.19
N VAL A 66 -1.01 8.30 4.37
CA VAL A 66 -1.28 8.94 5.67
C VAL A 66 -0.33 10.13 5.88
N THR A 67 0.96 9.95 5.59
CA THR A 67 1.96 11.02 5.67
C THR A 67 1.63 12.18 4.73
N LEU A 68 1.19 11.89 3.50
CA LEU A 68 0.77 12.93 2.56
C LEU A 68 -0.46 13.70 3.07
N ILE A 69 -1.46 13.01 3.61
CA ILE A 69 -2.64 13.66 4.21
C ILE A 69 -2.20 14.62 5.33
N LEU A 70 -1.30 14.18 6.22
CA LEU A 70 -0.80 15.01 7.30
C LEU A 70 -0.03 16.23 6.76
N ALA A 71 0.90 16.03 5.84
CA ALA A 71 1.68 17.12 5.24
C ALA A 71 0.78 18.17 4.57
N LEU A 72 -0.29 17.73 3.87
CA LEU A 72 -1.27 18.59 3.23
C LEU A 72 -2.09 19.40 4.25
N LYS A 73 -2.47 18.78 5.38
CA LYS A 73 -3.18 19.48 6.47
C LYS A 73 -2.29 20.55 7.11
N ASP A 74 -1.02 20.23 7.36
CA ASP A 74 -0.12 21.11 8.11
C ASP A 74 0.43 22.25 7.26
N ASN A 75 0.68 22.01 5.96
CA ASN A 75 1.40 22.95 5.10
C ASN A 75 0.57 23.49 3.92
N GLY A 76 -0.61 22.92 3.68
CA GLY A 76 -1.45 23.24 2.54
C GLY A 76 -0.93 22.67 1.22
N ARG A 77 -1.86 22.49 0.28
CA ARG A 77 -1.64 21.90 -1.05
C ARG A 77 -0.47 22.54 -1.81
N HIS A 78 -0.43 23.87 -1.85
CA HIS A 78 0.57 24.62 -2.62
C HIS A 78 2.00 24.35 -2.15
N ASN A 79 2.24 24.36 -0.83
CA ASN A 79 3.59 24.21 -0.30
C ASN A 79 4.09 22.77 -0.41
N VAL A 80 3.21 21.78 -0.21
CA VAL A 80 3.55 20.36 -0.40
C VAL A 80 3.88 20.07 -1.85
N PHE A 81 3.02 20.47 -2.79
CA PHE A 81 3.23 20.18 -4.21
C PHE A 81 4.24 21.12 -4.90
N LYS A 82 4.81 22.08 -4.15
CA LYS A 82 6.08 22.74 -4.50
C LYS A 82 7.30 21.87 -4.22
N LYS A 83 7.18 20.78 -3.47
CA LYS A 83 8.31 19.90 -3.06
C LYS A 83 8.22 18.49 -3.65
N VAL A 84 7.01 17.97 -3.85
CA VAL A 84 6.74 16.68 -4.54
C VAL A 84 5.75 16.93 -5.69
N ASN A 85 5.84 16.17 -6.77
CA ASN A 85 4.92 16.31 -7.91
C ASN A 85 3.67 15.41 -7.70
N VAL A 86 2.81 15.32 -8.72
CA VAL A 86 1.59 14.49 -8.71
C VAL A 86 1.49 13.53 -9.89
N GLU A 87 2.47 13.57 -10.79
CA GLU A 87 2.46 12.80 -12.05
C GLU A 87 3.05 11.41 -11.81
N PRO A 88 2.50 10.35 -12.44
CA PRO A 88 3.08 9.02 -12.39
C PRO A 88 4.50 9.01 -13.01
N THR A 89 5.41 8.21 -12.46
CA THR A 89 6.79 8.09 -12.97
C THR A 89 6.91 7.23 -14.22
N GLY A 90 6.02 6.25 -14.39
CA GLY A 90 6.16 5.16 -15.38
C GLY A 90 7.34 4.22 -15.11
N MET A 91 8.04 4.38 -13.99
CA MET A 91 9.29 3.69 -13.65
C MET A 91 9.15 2.95 -12.32
N GLY A 92 10.12 2.07 -12.00
CA GLY A 92 10.20 1.44 -10.68
C GLY A 92 10.23 2.45 -9.54
N PHE A 93 9.68 2.09 -8.38
CA PHE A 93 9.49 2.99 -7.23
C PHE A 93 10.80 3.60 -6.69
N ASN A 94 11.94 2.96 -6.94
CA ASN A 94 13.28 3.35 -6.51
C ASN A 94 14.11 3.98 -7.65
N SER A 95 13.49 4.29 -8.79
CA SER A 95 14.21 4.85 -9.94
C SER A 95 14.56 6.31 -9.73
N ILE A 96 15.84 6.65 -9.95
CA ILE A 96 16.35 8.03 -9.90
C ILE A 96 16.41 8.70 -11.28
N VAL A 97 16.21 7.94 -12.37
CA VAL A 97 16.37 8.43 -13.76
C VAL A 97 15.58 9.71 -14.01
N ASN A 98 14.35 9.75 -13.51
CA ASN A 98 13.46 10.89 -13.68
C ASN A 98 13.89 12.15 -12.89
N LEU A 99 14.70 11.99 -11.83
CA LEU A 99 15.33 13.08 -11.08
C LEU A 99 16.62 13.58 -11.74
N GLU A 100 17.36 12.68 -12.41
CA GLU A 100 18.63 13.01 -13.05
C GLU A 100 18.45 13.60 -14.46
N VAL A 101 17.49 13.10 -15.23
CA VAL A 101 17.33 13.45 -16.66
C VAL A 101 16.46 14.69 -16.87
N ARG A 102 15.58 15.00 -15.92
CA ARG A 102 14.76 16.21 -16.00
C ARG A 102 15.30 17.24 -15.03
N ASP A 103 15.38 18.51 -15.43
CA ASP A 103 15.71 19.68 -14.59
C ASP A 103 14.71 19.96 -13.44
N ARG A 104 13.99 18.92 -12.98
CA ARG A 104 13.04 18.98 -11.87
C ARG A 104 13.67 18.29 -10.67
N VAL A 105 14.13 19.09 -9.71
CA VAL A 105 14.76 18.67 -8.44
C VAL A 105 13.73 18.10 -7.43
N ARG A 106 12.67 17.43 -7.90
CA ARG A 106 11.53 17.02 -7.07
C ARG A 106 11.04 15.61 -7.43
N PRO A 107 10.81 14.73 -6.43
CA PRO A 107 10.22 13.42 -6.65
C PRO A 107 8.81 13.53 -7.25
N TYR A 108 8.39 12.49 -7.97
CA TYR A 108 7.20 12.53 -8.83
C TYR A 108 5.87 12.31 -8.10
N ASN A 109 5.81 11.34 -7.18
CA ASN A 109 4.69 11.05 -6.28
C ASN A 109 5.14 10.07 -5.19
#